data_AF-A0A2V9A5D7-F1
#
_entry.id   AF-A0A2V9A5D7-F1
#
_cell.length_a   1.000
_cell.length_b   1.000
_cell.length_c   1.000
_cell.angle_alpha   90.00
_cell.angle_beta   90.00
_cell.angle_gamma   90.00
#
_symmetry.space_group_name_H-M   'P 1'
#
loop_
_entity.id
_entity.type
_entity.pdbx_description
1 polymer ?
#
loop_
_entity_poly.entity_id
_entity_poly.type
_entity_poly.pdbx_seq_one_letter_code
_entity_poly.pdbx_strand_id
1 'polypeptide(L)'
;SENVARELWHDPAAALGKRIRVASKDDWREIVGVVGDVHDEGVSKPATTIVYWPLLMDHFESDDSMSMREVAFVIRSSRTGSQSFLNEVRQAVWSLNPNLPLADVHPMDFFYKRSMARTSFTLIMLGVAGCMALLLGVVGIYGVIAYSVSQRTREIGIRMALGAQHQTLTGMFVRHGLSLTAIGVACGLVVAIIVMRLMSSLLFKVSPVDPVAYGAASLALVATAFLASYLPSRRASAVDPVEALRAE
;
A
#
# COMPACT_ATOMS: atom_id res chain seq x y z
N SER A 1 27.18 1.81 10.12
CA SER A 1 25.82 1.44 10.56
C SER A 1 25.86 0.03 11.13
N GLU A 2 24.79 -0.42 11.79
CA GLU A 2 24.68 -1.81 12.29
C GLU A 2 24.82 -2.85 11.17
N ASN A 3 24.33 -2.56 9.97
CA ASN A 3 24.41 -3.47 8.83
C ASN A 3 25.86 -3.73 8.41
N VAL A 4 26.66 -2.66 8.27
CA VAL A 4 28.12 -2.76 8.00
C VAL A 4 28.81 -3.58 9.08
N ALA A 5 28.47 -3.31 10.33
CA ALA A 5 29.12 -3.94 11.46
C ALA A 5 28.82 -5.45 11.51
N ARG A 6 27.58 -5.84 11.17
CA ARG A 6 27.16 -7.23 11.05
C ARG A 6 27.77 -7.94 9.84
N GLU A 7 27.94 -7.23 8.72
CA GLU A 7 28.54 -7.79 7.51
C GLU A 7 30.03 -8.12 7.72
N LEU A 8 30.79 -7.22 8.36
CA LEU A 8 32.24 -7.35 8.52
C LEU A 8 32.65 -8.09 9.80
N TRP A 9 31.91 -7.92 10.89
CA TRP A 9 32.28 -8.46 12.22
C TRP A 9 31.21 -9.34 12.86
N HIS A 10 30.13 -9.69 12.14
CA HIS A 10 29.00 -10.52 12.59
C HIS A 10 28.16 -9.97 13.75
N ASP A 11 28.71 -9.08 14.57
CA ASP A 11 28.06 -8.42 15.71
C ASP A 11 28.38 -6.91 15.71
N PRO A 12 27.36 -6.03 15.77
CA PRO A 12 27.54 -4.59 15.96
C PRO A 12 28.48 -4.21 17.11
N ALA A 13 28.42 -4.91 18.24
CA ALA A 13 29.27 -4.58 19.40
C ALA A 13 30.74 -4.90 19.15
N ALA A 14 31.03 -5.93 18.33
CA ALA A 14 32.38 -6.37 18.03
C ALA A 14 33.16 -5.43 17.10
N ALA A 15 32.45 -4.51 16.41
CA ALA A 15 33.06 -3.52 15.52
C ALA A 15 33.73 -2.37 16.29
N LEU A 16 33.34 -2.11 17.54
CA LEU A 16 33.91 -1.03 18.35
C LEU A 16 35.40 -1.28 18.62
N GLY A 17 36.23 -0.24 18.45
CA GLY A 17 37.68 -0.31 18.63
C GLY A 17 38.43 -1.02 17.49
N LYS A 18 37.72 -1.56 16.49
CA LYS A 18 38.34 -2.06 15.26
C LYS A 18 38.72 -0.89 14.36
N ARG A 19 39.56 -1.17 13.36
CA ARG A 19 40.01 -0.15 12.40
C ARG A 19 39.47 -0.42 11.01
N ILE A 20 39.13 0.65 10.30
CA ILE A 20 38.68 0.65 8.92
C ILE A 20 39.40 1.75 8.13
N ARG A 21 39.53 1.54 6.82
CA ARG A 21 40.05 2.52 5.85
C ARG A 21 39.28 2.36 4.54
N VAL A 22 39.16 3.43 3.77
CA VAL A 22 38.40 3.43 2.50
C VAL A 22 39.29 2.96 1.37
N ALA A 23 40.44 3.61 1.18
CA ALA A 23 41.45 3.22 0.21
C ALA A 23 42.68 2.61 0.88
N SER A 24 43.46 1.83 0.10
CA SER A 24 44.71 1.22 0.59
C SER A 24 45.78 2.23 1.03
N LYS A 25 45.70 3.47 0.54
CA LYS A 25 46.60 4.57 0.86
C LYS A 25 46.12 5.43 2.04
N ASP A 26 44.89 5.23 2.51
CA ASP A 26 44.33 6.00 3.61
C ASP A 26 44.83 5.48 4.96
N ASP A 27 44.85 6.37 5.95
CA ASP A 27 45.13 6.03 7.32
C ASP A 27 44.07 5.09 7.90
N TRP A 28 44.52 4.17 8.76
CA TRP A 28 43.61 3.33 9.53
C TRP A 28 42.93 4.14 10.61
N ARG A 29 41.60 4.08 10.66
CA ARG A 29 40.80 4.84 11.62
C ARG A 29 39.97 3.93 12.49
N GLU A 30 39.93 4.25 13.77
CA GLU A 30 39.21 3.48 14.77
C GLU A 30 37.71 3.74 14.71
N ILE A 31 36.93 2.66 14.83
CA ILE A 31 35.48 2.72 14.93
C ILE A 31 35.10 3.07 16.36
N VAL A 32 34.65 4.31 16.53
CA VAL A 32 34.26 4.88 17.84
C VAL A 32 32.80 4.65 18.21
N GLY A 33 31.98 4.21 17.25
CA GLY A 33 30.54 4.06 17.46
C GLY A 33 29.85 3.31 16.33
N VAL A 34 28.75 2.64 16.67
CA VAL A 34 27.84 2.02 15.71
C VAL A 34 26.45 2.63 15.91
N VAL A 35 25.84 3.04 14.81
CA VAL A 35 24.50 3.65 14.78
C VAL A 35 23.53 2.75 14.02
N GLY A 36 22.25 2.84 14.39
CA GLY A 36 21.18 2.09 13.74
C GLY A 36 21.08 2.33 12.24
N ASP A 37 20.49 1.36 11.54
CA ASP A 37 20.42 1.35 10.08
C ASP A 37 19.46 2.41 9.51
N VAL A 38 19.93 3.11 8.48
CA VAL A 38 19.15 4.13 7.75
C VAL A 38 18.83 3.62 6.36
N HIS A 39 17.56 3.78 5.95
CA HIS A 39 17.08 3.34 4.64
C HIS A 39 17.16 4.50 3.63
N ASP A 40 18.39 4.84 3.24
CA ASP A 40 18.67 6.04 2.43
C ASP A 40 18.10 5.93 1.00
N GLU A 41 18.12 4.73 0.39
CA GLU A 41 17.54 4.49 -0.94
C GLU A 41 16.02 4.20 -0.93
N GLY A 42 15.37 4.42 0.21
CA GLY A 42 13.93 4.19 0.40
C GLY A 42 13.61 2.93 1.19
N VAL A 43 12.41 2.93 1.78
CA VAL A 43 11.95 1.93 2.77
C VAL A 43 11.80 0.52 2.18
N SER A 44 11.63 0.41 0.85
CA SER A 44 11.45 -0.88 0.16
C SER A 44 12.75 -1.61 -0.15
N LYS A 45 13.90 -0.98 0.06
CA LYS A 45 15.23 -1.57 -0.17
C LYS A 45 15.88 -1.93 1.17
N PRO A 46 16.79 -2.92 1.19
CA PRO A 46 17.60 -3.17 2.39
C PRO A 46 18.40 -1.91 2.74
N ALA A 47 18.61 -1.69 4.04
CA ALA A 47 19.40 -0.55 4.51
C ALA A 47 20.81 -0.60 3.92
N THR A 48 21.24 0.51 3.31
CA THR A 48 22.55 0.60 2.68
C THR A 48 23.66 0.55 3.73
N THR A 49 24.80 -0.01 3.34
CA THR A 49 26.03 -0.02 4.13
C THR A 49 26.58 1.41 4.20
N ILE A 50 26.45 2.06 5.37
CA ILE A 50 26.83 3.48 5.57
C ILE A 50 27.89 3.61 6.67
N VAL A 51 28.96 4.35 6.37
CA VAL A 51 29.99 4.76 7.35
C VAL A 51 29.99 6.28 7.45
N TYR A 52 29.97 6.80 8.68
CA TYR A 52 30.00 8.23 8.94
C TYR A 52 31.42 8.67 9.25
N TRP A 53 31.87 9.72 8.57
CA TRP A 53 33.19 10.31 8.76
C TRP A 53 33.06 11.74 9.29
N PRO A 54 33.90 12.16 10.25
CA PRO A 54 34.09 13.57 10.58
C PRO A 54 34.29 14.47 9.35
N LEU A 55 33.77 15.71 9.45
CA LEU A 55 33.75 16.69 8.34
C LEU A 55 35.16 17.16 7.92
N LEU A 56 36.10 17.21 8.86
CA LEU A 56 37.48 17.61 8.63
C LEU A 56 38.39 16.42 8.88
N MET A 57 39.09 15.99 7.84
CA MET A 57 40.06 14.91 7.89
C MET A 57 41.20 15.17 6.92
N ASP A 58 42.40 14.83 7.36
CA ASP A 58 43.57 14.75 6.50
C ASP A 58 43.66 13.33 5.90
N HIS A 59 44.25 13.23 4.70
CA HIS A 59 44.53 11.97 4.01
C HIS A 59 43.30 11.05 3.89
N PHE A 60 42.28 11.48 3.15
CA PHE A 60 41.06 10.70 2.90
C PHE A 60 40.83 10.52 1.40
N GLU A 61 40.49 9.31 0.97
CA GLU A 61 40.34 8.95 -0.45
C GLU A 61 41.55 9.33 -1.32
N SER A 62 42.76 9.18 -0.77
CA SER A 62 44.03 9.57 -1.43
C SER A 62 44.20 11.07 -1.74
N ASP A 63 43.42 11.95 -1.12
CA ASP A 63 43.59 13.41 -1.18
C ASP A 63 44.19 13.92 0.15
N ASP A 64 45.17 14.84 0.07
CA ASP A 64 45.91 15.35 1.22
C ASP A 64 45.01 16.24 2.11
N SER A 65 44.02 16.92 1.53
CA SER A 65 43.04 17.71 2.28
C SER A 65 41.64 17.60 1.68
N MET A 66 40.79 16.76 2.26
CA MET A 66 39.40 16.62 1.84
C MET A 66 38.61 17.89 2.24
N SER A 67 38.48 18.84 1.31
CA SER A 67 37.63 20.02 1.51
C SER A 67 36.20 19.70 1.07
N MET A 68 35.31 19.42 2.02
CA MET A 68 33.91 19.15 1.73
C MET A 68 33.25 20.41 1.14
N ARG A 69 32.95 20.38 -0.16
CA ARG A 69 32.47 21.54 -0.93
C ARG A 69 30.99 21.85 -0.70
N GLU A 70 30.27 20.93 -0.08
CA GLU A 70 28.85 21.04 0.22
C GLU A 70 28.61 20.71 1.70
N VAL A 71 28.02 21.63 2.45
CA VAL A 71 27.67 21.44 3.86
C VAL A 71 26.17 21.54 4.01
N ALA A 72 25.55 20.45 4.45
CA ALA A 72 24.14 20.42 4.81
C ALA A 72 23.98 20.77 6.29
N PHE A 73 23.13 21.75 6.58
CA PHE A 73 22.75 22.10 7.95
C PHE A 73 21.35 21.60 8.26
N VAL A 74 21.20 20.86 9.35
CA VAL A 74 19.89 20.42 9.86
C VAL A 74 19.50 21.30 11.04
N ILE A 75 18.43 22.08 10.86
CA ILE A 75 17.91 22.99 11.89
C ILE A 75 16.65 22.39 12.50
N ARG A 76 16.66 22.15 13.82
CA ARG A 76 15.47 21.72 14.57
C ARG A 76 14.79 22.93 15.19
N SER A 77 13.55 23.20 14.81
CA SER A 77 12.74 24.31 15.33
C SER A 77 11.25 23.97 15.28
N SER A 78 10.45 24.52 16.20
CA SER A 78 8.98 24.40 16.14
C SER A 78 8.36 25.26 15.04
N ARG A 79 9.12 26.23 14.48
CA ARG A 79 8.68 27.15 13.42
C ARG A 79 9.00 26.64 12.02
N THR A 80 9.43 25.39 11.89
CA THR A 80 9.77 24.76 10.60
C THR A 80 8.60 24.80 9.63
N GLY A 81 8.84 25.22 8.38
CA GLY A 81 7.82 25.35 7.34
C GLY A 81 7.18 26.74 7.23
N SER A 82 7.39 27.64 8.21
CA SER A 82 7.00 29.05 8.06
C SER A 82 7.94 29.79 7.12
N GLN A 83 7.38 30.55 6.18
CA GLN A 83 8.14 31.46 5.31
C GLN A 83 8.94 32.49 6.13
N SER A 84 8.40 32.95 7.27
CA SER A 84 9.11 33.90 8.14
C SER A 84 10.41 33.31 8.68
N PHE A 85 10.39 32.04 9.10
CA PHE A 85 11.55 31.36 9.66
C PHE A 85 12.61 31.08 8.59
N LEU A 86 12.18 30.69 7.38
CA LEU A 86 13.09 30.54 6.25
C LEU A 86 13.80 31.85 5.89
N ASN A 87 13.08 32.97 5.94
CA ASN A 87 13.66 34.29 5.69
C ASN A 87 14.67 34.68 6.79
N GLU A 88 14.39 34.40 8.06
CA GLU A 88 15.32 34.63 9.17
C GLU A 88 16.61 33.80 9.01
N VAL A 89 16.49 32.51 8.68
CA VAL A 89 17.65 31.64 8.40
C VAL A 89 18.46 32.16 7.22
N ARG A 90 17.79 32.58 6.14
CA ARG A 90 18.44 33.14 4.95
C ARG A 90 19.22 34.41 5.30
N GLN A 91 18.62 35.31 6.07
CA GLN A 91 19.27 36.55 6.49
C GLN A 91 20.47 36.29 7.40
N ALA A 92 20.38 35.31 8.31
CA ALA A 92 21.50 34.91 9.16
C ALA A 92 22.70 34.41 8.33
N VAL A 93 22.46 33.56 7.32
CA VAL A 93 23.54 33.05 6.44
C VAL A 93 24.13 34.17 5.60
N TRP A 94 23.30 35.02 4.99
CA TRP A 94 23.79 36.13 4.17
C TRP A 94 24.46 37.25 4.96
N SER A 95 24.21 37.35 6.28
CA SER A 95 24.98 38.26 7.15
C SER A 95 26.45 37.85 7.28
N LEU A 96 26.74 36.55 7.15
CA LEU A 96 28.11 36.02 7.17
C LEU A 96 28.75 36.10 5.79
N ASN A 97 28.02 35.69 4.74
CA ASN A 97 28.48 35.75 3.37
C ASN A 97 27.30 35.91 2.39
N PRO A 98 27.12 37.10 1.78
CA PRO A 98 26.05 37.36 0.83
C PRO A 98 26.12 36.52 -0.46
N ASN A 99 27.31 36.01 -0.79
CA ASN A 99 27.53 35.25 -2.03
C ASN A 99 27.26 33.74 -1.88
N LEU A 100 26.86 33.26 -0.69
CA LEU A 100 26.52 31.85 -0.49
C LEU A 100 25.11 31.55 -1.03
N PRO A 101 24.98 30.65 -2.02
CA PRO A 101 23.67 30.17 -2.45
C PRO A 101 23.09 29.22 -1.40
N LEU A 102 21.89 29.54 -0.91
CA LEU A 102 21.09 28.60 -0.13
C LEU A 102 20.36 27.66 -1.09
N ALA A 103 20.97 26.52 -1.39
CA ALA A 103 20.39 25.48 -2.21
C ALA A 103 19.48 24.54 -1.39
N ASP A 104 18.42 24.03 -2.02
CA ASP A 104 17.56 22.94 -1.52
C ASP A 104 17.06 23.07 -0.07
N VAL A 105 16.65 24.27 0.32
CA VAL A 105 16.07 24.52 1.64
C VAL A 105 14.65 23.96 1.71
N HIS A 106 14.51 22.78 2.30
CA HIS A 106 13.23 22.09 2.45
C HIS A 106 12.98 21.62 3.89
N PRO A 107 11.72 21.63 4.36
CA PRO A 107 11.38 20.95 5.61
C PRO A 107 11.52 19.44 5.45
N MET A 108 11.77 18.72 6.55
CA MET A 108 11.91 17.26 6.53
C MET A 108 10.69 16.53 5.93
N ASP A 109 9.49 17.10 6.06
CA ASP A 109 8.25 16.58 5.44
C ASP A 109 8.34 16.47 3.90
N PHE A 110 9.08 17.37 3.24
CA PHE A 110 9.28 17.33 1.80
C PHE A 110 10.03 16.06 1.37
N PHE A 111 11.11 15.72 2.07
CA PHE A 111 11.90 14.52 1.78
C PHE A 111 11.10 13.25 2.07
N TYR A 112 10.30 13.23 3.13
CA TYR A 112 9.40 12.13 3.43
C TYR A 112 8.38 11.91 2.31
N LYS A 113 7.68 12.97 1.87
CA LYS A 113 6.72 12.92 0.77
C LYS A 113 7.38 12.48 -0.54
N ARG A 114 8.57 13.01 -0.85
CA ARG A 114 9.31 12.65 -2.06
C ARG A 114 9.74 11.19 -2.07
N SER A 115 10.20 10.67 -0.93
CA SER A 115 10.54 9.26 -0.77
C SER A 115 9.32 8.34 -0.94
N MET A 116 8.16 8.76 -0.41
CA MET A 116 6.91 7.99 -0.51
C MET A 116 6.15 8.15 -1.83
N ALA A 117 6.42 9.21 -2.61
CA ALA A 117 5.63 9.55 -3.81
C ALA A 117 5.52 8.40 -4.81
N ARG A 118 6.62 7.67 -5.06
CA ARG A 118 6.62 6.53 -6.00
C ARG A 118 5.76 5.39 -5.49
N THR A 119 5.89 5.05 -4.21
CA THR A 119 5.09 4.00 -3.55
C THR A 119 3.61 4.37 -3.53
N SER A 120 3.28 5.60 -3.15
CA SER A 120 1.89 6.09 -3.11
C SER A 120 1.26 6.06 -4.49
N PHE A 121 1.97 6.44 -5.55
CA PHE A 121 1.46 6.39 -6.92
C PHE A 121 1.11 4.95 -7.35
N THR A 122 2.01 4.00 -7.10
CA THR A 122 1.74 2.58 -7.40
C THR A 122 0.54 2.05 -6.61
N LEU A 123 0.42 2.40 -5.32
CA LEU A 123 -0.71 2.00 -4.48
C LEU A 123 -2.04 2.58 -4.97
N ILE A 124 -2.06 3.84 -5.42
CA ILE A 124 -3.25 4.46 -6.02
C ILE A 124 -3.66 3.70 -7.29
N MET A 125 -2.71 3.41 -8.17
CA MET A 125 -3.00 2.70 -9.42
C MET A 125 -3.52 1.28 -9.16
N LEU A 126 -2.95 0.57 -8.19
CA LEU A 126 -3.43 -0.74 -7.75
C LEU A 126 -4.83 -0.65 -7.12
N GLY A 127 -5.09 0.40 -6.33
CA GLY A 127 -6.41 0.67 -5.77
C GLY A 127 -7.48 0.93 -6.83
N VAL A 128 -7.16 1.71 -7.86
CA VAL A 128 -8.05 1.93 -9.02
C VAL A 128 -8.29 0.63 -9.77
N ALA A 129 -7.25 -0.15 -10.07
CA ALA A 129 -7.38 -1.44 -10.73
C ALA A 129 -8.24 -2.44 -9.92
N GLY A 130 -8.02 -2.50 -8.59
CA GLY A 130 -8.83 -3.31 -7.69
C GLY A 130 -10.29 -2.88 -7.64
N CYS A 131 -10.55 -1.57 -7.64
CA CYS A 131 -11.91 -1.03 -7.72
C CYS A 131 -12.60 -1.41 -9.04
N MET A 132 -11.90 -1.30 -10.17
CA MET A 132 -12.43 -1.72 -11.48
C MET A 132 -12.72 -3.23 -11.53
N ALA A 133 -11.81 -4.05 -10.99
CA ALA A 133 -12.01 -5.49 -10.90
C ALA A 133 -13.23 -5.84 -10.02
N LEU A 134 -13.40 -5.15 -8.90
CA LEU A 134 -14.56 -5.31 -8.03
C LEU A 134 -15.86 -4.91 -8.74
N LEU A 135 -15.88 -3.79 -9.45
CA LEU A 135 -17.04 -3.36 -10.24
C LEU A 135 -17.41 -4.38 -11.32
N LEU A 136 -16.41 -4.92 -12.04
CA LEU A 136 -16.62 -5.98 -13.03
C LEU A 136 -17.18 -7.25 -12.38
N GLY A 137 -16.66 -7.64 -11.22
CA GLY A 137 -17.19 -8.75 -10.43
C GLY A 137 -18.65 -8.53 -10.01
N VAL A 138 -18.97 -7.32 -9.53
CA VAL A 138 -20.34 -6.91 -9.16
C VAL A 138 -21.30 -7.01 -10.35
N VAL A 139 -20.91 -6.48 -11.52
CA VAL A 139 -21.71 -6.56 -12.75
C VAL A 139 -21.89 -8.01 -13.19
N GLY A 140 -20.83 -8.83 -13.14
CA GLY A 140 -20.89 -10.25 -13.49
C GLY A 140 -21.83 -11.05 -12.58
N ILE A 141 -21.73 -10.87 -11.26
CA ILE A 141 -22.63 -11.50 -10.28
C ILE A 141 -24.07 -11.08 -10.54
N TYR A 142 -24.32 -9.78 -10.75
CA TYR A 142 -25.65 -9.28 -11.06
C TYR A 142 -26.20 -9.92 -12.33
N GLY A 143 -25.41 -9.95 -13.41
CA GLY A 143 -25.82 -10.55 -14.69
C GLY A 143 -26.18 -12.02 -14.56
N VAL A 144 -25.32 -12.83 -13.92
CA VAL A 144 -25.54 -14.27 -13.75
C VAL A 144 -26.75 -14.55 -12.86
N ILE A 145 -26.89 -13.86 -11.72
CA ILE A 145 -28.03 -14.06 -10.80
C ILE A 145 -29.33 -13.60 -11.45
N ALA A 146 -29.36 -12.39 -12.05
CA ALA A 146 -30.55 -11.86 -12.69
C ALA A 146 -31.00 -12.75 -13.87
N TYR A 147 -30.05 -13.25 -14.67
CA TYR A 147 -30.34 -14.19 -15.75
C TYR A 147 -30.89 -15.51 -15.24
N SER A 148 -30.30 -16.08 -14.18
CA SER A 148 -30.78 -17.33 -13.56
C SER A 148 -32.21 -17.20 -13.02
N VAL A 149 -32.53 -16.07 -12.38
CA VAL A 149 -33.90 -15.78 -11.90
C VAL A 149 -34.87 -15.60 -13.08
N SER A 150 -34.44 -14.91 -14.13
CA SER A 150 -35.25 -14.68 -15.34
C SER A 150 -35.46 -15.92 -16.21
N GLN A 151 -34.64 -16.98 -16.10
CA GLN A 151 -34.97 -18.27 -16.72
C GLN A 151 -36.00 -19.05 -15.90
N ARG A 152 -36.04 -18.83 -14.58
CA ARG A 152 -36.93 -19.54 -13.64
C ARG A 152 -38.27 -18.82 -13.39
N THR A 153 -38.51 -17.66 -14.02
CA THR A 153 -39.80 -16.94 -13.97
C THR A 153 -40.99 -17.78 -14.40
N ARG A 154 -40.81 -18.71 -15.35
CA ARG A 154 -41.90 -19.62 -15.78
C ARG A 154 -42.30 -20.59 -14.66
N GLU A 155 -41.33 -21.16 -13.94
CA GLU A 155 -41.59 -22.02 -12.76
C GLU A 155 -42.23 -21.22 -11.62
N ILE A 156 -41.80 -19.96 -11.45
CA ILE A 156 -42.35 -19.03 -10.45
C ILE A 156 -43.83 -18.74 -10.76
N GLY A 157 -44.17 -18.46 -12.03
CA GLY A 157 -45.55 -18.23 -12.47
C GLY A 157 -46.45 -19.45 -12.26
N ILE A 158 -45.97 -20.66 -12.58
CA ILE A 158 -46.71 -21.91 -12.36
C ILE A 158 -46.93 -22.18 -10.86
N ARG A 159 -45.90 -21.97 -10.02
CA ARG A 159 -46.04 -22.15 -8.56
C ARG A 159 -46.96 -21.11 -7.92
N MET A 160 -46.95 -19.86 -8.41
CA MET A 160 -47.92 -18.85 -7.97
C MET A 160 -49.35 -19.22 -8.36
N ALA A 161 -49.56 -19.74 -9.57
CA ALA A 161 -50.88 -20.22 -10.01
C ALA A 161 -51.41 -21.40 -9.16
N LEU A 162 -50.51 -22.18 -8.55
CA LEU A 162 -50.81 -23.26 -7.61
C LEU A 162 -50.98 -22.76 -6.15
N GLY A 163 -50.93 -21.46 -5.89
CA GLY A 163 -51.17 -20.86 -4.56
C GLY A 163 -49.93 -20.69 -3.68
N ALA A 164 -48.71 -20.78 -4.23
CA ALA A 164 -47.50 -20.57 -3.46
C ALA A 164 -47.35 -19.09 -3.04
N GLN A 165 -47.05 -18.85 -1.76
CA GLN A 165 -46.88 -17.52 -1.19
C GLN A 165 -45.60 -16.84 -1.72
N HIS A 166 -45.74 -15.59 -2.18
CA HIS A 166 -44.67 -14.79 -2.81
C HIS A 166 -43.38 -14.69 -1.97
N GLN A 167 -43.50 -14.64 -0.63
CA GLN A 167 -42.35 -14.57 0.28
C GLN A 167 -41.51 -15.85 0.29
N THR A 168 -42.15 -17.01 0.11
CA THR A 168 -41.48 -18.33 0.13
C THR A 168 -40.65 -18.53 -1.14
N LEU A 169 -41.13 -18.03 -2.28
CA LEU A 169 -40.42 -18.08 -3.56
C LEU A 169 -39.23 -17.10 -3.58
N THR A 170 -39.45 -15.84 -3.18
CA THR A 170 -38.37 -14.83 -3.11
C THR A 170 -37.26 -15.25 -2.13
N GLY A 171 -37.60 -15.77 -0.95
CA GLY A 171 -36.63 -16.27 0.02
C GLY A 171 -35.78 -17.45 -0.50
N MET A 172 -36.37 -18.34 -1.29
CA MET A 172 -35.66 -19.49 -1.88
C MET A 172 -34.58 -19.04 -2.87
N PHE A 173 -34.89 -18.08 -3.75
CA PHE A 173 -33.94 -17.55 -4.74
C PHE A 173 -32.86 -16.70 -4.10
N VAL A 174 -33.22 -15.85 -3.14
CA VAL A 174 -32.25 -15.04 -2.38
C VAL A 174 -31.27 -15.96 -1.63
N ARG A 175 -31.77 -17.02 -0.99
CA ARG A 175 -30.91 -17.99 -0.29
C ARG A 175 -29.99 -18.74 -1.25
N HIS A 176 -30.48 -19.12 -2.43
CA HIS A 176 -29.66 -19.77 -3.44
C HIS A 176 -28.57 -18.83 -3.98
N GLY A 177 -28.93 -17.59 -4.35
CA GLY A 177 -27.99 -16.57 -4.79
C GLY A 177 -26.91 -16.27 -3.75
N LEU A 178 -27.32 -16.05 -2.49
CA LEU A 178 -26.40 -15.85 -1.36
C LEU A 178 -25.49 -17.05 -1.13
N SER A 179 -25.99 -18.28 -1.25
CA SER A 179 -25.16 -19.48 -1.07
C SER A 179 -24.07 -19.60 -2.13
N LEU A 180 -24.40 -19.30 -3.40
CA LEU A 180 -23.44 -19.32 -4.50
C LEU A 180 -22.39 -18.22 -4.33
N THR A 181 -22.81 -17.02 -3.93
CA THR A 181 -21.89 -15.90 -3.62
C THR A 181 -20.99 -16.23 -2.44
N ALA A 182 -21.52 -16.83 -1.36
CA ALA A 182 -20.73 -17.20 -0.19
C ALA A 182 -19.62 -18.20 -0.55
N ILE A 183 -19.92 -19.20 -1.39
CA ILE A 183 -18.92 -20.15 -1.90
C ILE A 183 -17.87 -19.42 -2.74
N GLY A 184 -18.30 -18.54 -3.65
CA GLY A 184 -17.39 -17.74 -4.47
C GLY A 184 -16.45 -16.85 -3.64
N VAL A 185 -16.99 -16.17 -2.62
CA VAL A 185 -16.22 -15.33 -1.69
C VAL A 185 -15.24 -16.17 -0.89
N ALA A 186 -15.66 -17.33 -0.35
CA ALA A 186 -14.78 -18.23 0.39
C ALA A 186 -13.62 -18.73 -0.47
N CYS A 187 -13.91 -19.21 -1.69
CA CYS A 187 -12.88 -19.63 -2.63
C CYS A 187 -11.94 -18.48 -3.01
N GLY A 188 -12.49 -17.28 -3.28
CA GLY A 188 -11.71 -16.09 -3.61
C GLY A 188 -10.77 -15.67 -2.48
N LEU A 189 -11.23 -15.70 -1.23
CA LEU A 189 -10.40 -15.41 -0.05
C LEU A 189 -9.26 -16.41 0.11
N VAL A 190 -9.54 -17.71 -0.06
CA VAL A 190 -8.51 -18.75 0.00
C VAL A 190 -7.44 -18.53 -1.07
N VAL A 191 -7.84 -18.28 -2.31
CA VAL A 191 -6.91 -18.01 -3.41
C VAL A 191 -6.10 -16.74 -3.13
N ALA A 192 -6.73 -15.66 -2.67
CA ALA A 192 -6.05 -14.42 -2.36
C ALA A 192 -5.00 -14.58 -1.25
N ILE A 193 -5.33 -15.31 -0.18
CA ILE A 193 -4.37 -15.60 0.91
C ILE A 193 -3.18 -16.42 0.41
N ILE A 194 -3.41 -17.43 -0.44
CA ILE A 194 -2.34 -18.26 -1.01
C ILE A 194 -1.40 -17.41 -1.87
N VAL A 195 -1.96 -16.62 -2.80
CA VAL A 195 -1.19 -15.75 -3.69
C VAL A 195 -0.40 -14.72 -2.89
N MET A 196 -1.01 -14.14 -1.85
CA MET A 196 -0.32 -13.15 -1.03
C MET A 196 0.79 -13.75 -0.19
N ARG A 197 0.63 -14.97 0.32
CA ARG A 197 1.68 -15.70 1.03
C ARG A 197 2.88 -15.98 0.11
N LEU A 198 2.61 -16.34 -1.14
CA LEU A 198 3.66 -16.52 -2.15
C LEU A 198 4.37 -15.20 -2.44
N MET A 199 3.64 -14.10 -2.62
CA MET A 199 4.23 -12.76 -2.82
C MET A 199 5.05 -12.28 -1.63
N SER A 200 4.60 -12.54 -0.40
CA SER A 200 5.34 -12.18 0.83
C SER A 200 6.67 -12.92 0.98
N SER A 201 6.84 -14.09 0.37
CA SER A 201 8.15 -14.76 0.32
C SER A 201 9.14 -14.07 -0.63
N LEU A 202 8.65 -13.25 -1.56
CA LEU A 202 9.44 -12.51 -2.54
C LEU A 202 9.67 -11.05 -2.14
N LEU A 203 8.75 -10.44 -1.38
CA LEU A 203 8.83 -9.06 -0.90
C LEU A 203 9.14 -9.01 0.60
N PHE A 204 10.32 -8.48 0.95
CA PHE A 204 10.73 -8.27 2.35
C PHE A 204 9.76 -7.34 3.10
N LYS A 205 9.34 -7.76 4.31
CA LYS A 205 8.67 -6.94 5.35
C LYS A 205 7.37 -6.22 4.95
N VAL A 206 6.55 -6.76 4.06
CA VAL A 206 5.17 -6.25 3.86
C VAL A 206 4.20 -7.06 4.71
N SER A 207 3.33 -6.40 5.49
CA SER A 207 2.27 -7.09 6.22
C SER A 207 1.34 -7.78 5.22
N PRO A 208 1.17 -9.11 5.28
CA PRO A 208 0.60 -9.88 4.17
C PRO A 208 -0.94 -9.84 4.10
N VAL A 209 -1.65 -9.17 5.02
CA VAL A 209 -3.11 -9.16 4.99
C VAL A 209 -3.61 -7.81 5.47
N ASP A 210 -4.45 -7.17 4.65
CA ASP A 210 -5.29 -6.03 5.06
C ASP A 210 -6.72 -6.53 5.30
N PRO A 211 -7.11 -6.83 6.55
CA PRO A 211 -8.44 -7.35 6.87
C PRO A 211 -9.55 -6.37 6.48
N VAL A 212 -9.27 -5.07 6.45
CA VAL A 212 -10.26 -4.04 6.12
C VAL A 212 -10.59 -4.10 4.63
N ALA A 213 -9.57 -4.20 3.76
CA ALA A 213 -9.78 -4.33 2.32
C ALA A 213 -10.55 -5.61 1.96
N TYR A 214 -10.16 -6.75 2.53
CA TYR A 214 -10.85 -8.03 2.29
C TYR A 214 -12.28 -8.04 2.83
N GLY A 215 -12.49 -7.47 4.02
CA GLY A 215 -13.81 -7.33 4.62
C GLY A 215 -14.73 -6.44 3.79
N ALA A 216 -14.25 -5.27 3.37
CA ALA A 216 -15.00 -4.33 2.55
C ALA A 216 -15.38 -4.93 1.19
N ALA A 217 -14.45 -5.60 0.51
CA ALA A 217 -14.71 -6.25 -0.77
C ALA A 217 -15.75 -7.38 -0.64
N SER A 218 -15.60 -8.24 0.37
CA SER A 218 -16.54 -9.34 0.63
C SER A 218 -17.95 -8.81 0.92
N LEU A 219 -18.07 -7.77 1.74
CA LEU A 219 -19.35 -7.16 2.09
C LEU A 219 -20.01 -6.50 0.88
N ALA A 220 -19.24 -5.83 0.01
CA ALA A 220 -19.74 -5.25 -1.23
C ALA A 220 -20.29 -6.32 -2.19
N LEU A 221 -19.61 -7.46 -2.34
CA LEU A 221 -20.07 -8.58 -3.18
C LEU A 221 -21.34 -9.23 -2.62
N VAL A 222 -21.41 -9.44 -1.30
CA VAL A 222 -22.61 -9.98 -0.63
C VAL A 222 -23.80 -9.03 -0.77
N ALA A 223 -23.60 -7.72 -0.54
CA ALA A 223 -24.63 -6.70 -0.72
C ALA A 223 -25.14 -6.66 -2.17
N THR A 224 -24.22 -6.77 -3.14
CA THR A 224 -24.57 -6.86 -4.57
C THR A 224 -25.39 -8.10 -4.87
N ALA A 225 -24.98 -9.28 -4.40
CA ALA A 225 -25.71 -10.52 -4.61
C ALA A 225 -27.11 -10.48 -3.98
N PHE A 226 -27.25 -9.86 -2.81
CA PHE A 226 -28.53 -9.62 -2.17
C PHE A 226 -29.42 -8.72 -3.04
N LEU A 227 -28.92 -7.58 -3.50
CA LEU A 227 -29.67 -6.67 -4.38
C LEU A 227 -30.04 -7.34 -5.71
N ALA A 228 -29.10 -8.07 -6.32
CA ALA A 228 -29.28 -8.78 -7.58
C ALA A 228 -30.28 -9.93 -7.50
N SER A 229 -30.41 -10.58 -6.34
CA SER A 229 -31.41 -11.63 -6.12
C SER A 229 -32.76 -11.07 -5.67
N TYR A 230 -32.77 -9.96 -4.93
CA TYR A 230 -33.98 -9.33 -4.40
C TYR A 230 -34.75 -8.52 -5.45
N LEU A 231 -34.08 -7.71 -6.28
CA LEU A 231 -34.76 -6.85 -7.27
C LEU A 231 -35.55 -7.67 -8.33
N PRO A 232 -34.95 -8.67 -9.01
CA PRO A 232 -35.65 -9.46 -10.02
C PRO A 232 -36.71 -10.37 -9.41
N SER A 233 -36.45 -10.94 -8.23
CA SER A 233 -37.44 -11.80 -7.56
C SER A 233 -38.68 -11.00 -7.11
N ARG A 234 -38.49 -9.76 -6.66
CA ARG A 234 -39.59 -8.84 -6.37
C ARG A 234 -40.34 -8.41 -7.63
N ARG A 235 -39.62 -8.12 -8.72
CA ARG A 235 -40.25 -7.82 -10.03
C ARG A 235 -41.06 -9.01 -10.55
N ALA A 236 -40.48 -10.21 -10.57
CA ALA A 236 -41.14 -11.44 -11.00
C ALA A 236 -42.38 -11.81 -10.15
N SER A 237 -42.35 -11.47 -8.85
CA SER A 237 -43.48 -11.68 -7.94
C SER A 237 -44.59 -10.63 -8.09
N ALA A 238 -44.31 -9.49 -8.73
CA ALA A 238 -45.26 -8.40 -8.96
C ALA A 238 -45.91 -8.45 -10.36
N VAL A 239 -45.44 -9.33 -11.25
CA VAL A 239 -46.08 -9.55 -12.56
C VAL A 239 -47.35 -10.36 -12.33
N ASP A 240 -48.46 -9.84 -12.88
CA ASP A 240 -49.77 -10.49 -12.81
C ASP A 240 -49.70 -11.86 -13.53
N PRO A 241 -50.05 -12.98 -12.88
CA PRO A 241 -49.96 -14.32 -13.49
C PRO A 241 -50.71 -14.44 -14.82
N VAL A 242 -51.71 -13.58 -15.06
CA VAL A 242 -52.45 -13.52 -16.34
C VAL A 242 -51.61 -12.90 -17.46
N GLU A 243 -50.76 -11.91 -17.19
CA GLU A 243 -49.82 -11.35 -18.18
C GLU A 243 -48.65 -12.29 -18.48
N ALA A 244 -48.16 -13.02 -17.47
CA ALA A 244 -47.08 -13.99 -17.63
C ALA A 244 -47.45 -15.18 -18.53
N LEU A 245 -48.74 -15.50 -18.66
CA LEU A 245 -49.28 -16.54 -19.55
C LEU A 245 -49.66 -16.00 -20.95
N ARG A 246 -49.76 -14.68 -21.12
CA ARG A 246 -50.15 -14.02 -22.37
C ARG A 246 -48.98 -13.47 -23.19
N ALA A 247 -47.78 -13.44 -22.61
CA ALA A 247 -46.54 -13.17 -23.33
C ALA A 247 -46.14 -14.41 -24.17
N GLU A 248 -46.82 -14.58 -25.31
CA GLU A 248 -46.23 -15.21 -26.50
C GLU A 248 -45.45 -14.15 -27.31
#